data_AF-A0A1M5PX24-F1
#
_entry.id   AF-A0A1M5PX24-F1
#
_cell.length_a   1.000
_cell.length_b   1.000
_cell.length_c   1.000
_cell.angle_alpha   90.00
_cell.angle_beta   90.00
_cell.angle_gamma   90.00
#
_symmetry.space_group_name_H-M   'P 1'
#
loop_
_entity.id
_entity.type
_entity.pdbx_description
1 polymer ?
#
loop_
_entity_poly.entity_id
_entity_poly.type
_entity_poly.pdbx_seq_one_letter_code
_entity_poly.pdbx_strand_id
1 'polypeptide(L)'
;MKHFNANELMTKNIILKVKKFVDGDGLIAEDYLTKREFEIRLYGIDAPEMNYCNKIKKDEKELHLPAALLIKLGYMSFEFLKSNISIGDKCTLVQEKNNLQDKYKRSLGYLILNDGRVLNEIMIKEGYAKPYNDVFCEMLPMYQEWNLEAKINLKGLYSIVNKF
;
A
#
# COMPACT_ATOMS: atom_id res chain seq x y z
N MET A 1 13.87 -18.06 -10.18
CA MET A 1 13.24 -17.58 -8.94
C MET A 1 14.32 -17.03 -8.03
N LYS A 2 14.49 -15.70 -7.99
CA LYS A 2 15.31 -15.07 -6.95
C LYS A 2 14.38 -14.83 -5.77
N HIS A 3 14.45 -15.73 -4.78
CA HIS A 3 13.78 -15.50 -3.51
C HIS A 3 14.37 -14.24 -2.88
N PHE A 4 13.49 -13.38 -2.37
CA PHE A 4 13.85 -12.20 -1.60
C PHE A 4 14.72 -12.66 -0.41
N ASN A 5 16.01 -12.36 -0.45
CA ASN A 5 16.95 -12.79 0.59
C ASN A 5 16.86 -11.77 1.74
N ALA A 6 15.95 -12.02 2.69
CA ALA A 6 15.58 -11.10 3.77
C ALA A 6 16.71 -10.75 4.77
N ASN A 7 17.91 -11.32 4.61
CA ASN A 7 18.94 -11.34 5.64
C ASN A 7 20.01 -10.24 5.57
N GLU A 8 20.07 -9.38 4.54
CA GLU A 8 21.16 -8.38 4.45
C GLU A 8 20.79 -6.91 4.75
N LEU A 9 19.52 -6.48 4.69
CA LEU A 9 19.21 -5.03 4.79
C LEU A 9 17.95 -4.61 5.60
N MET A 10 17.21 -5.54 6.23
CA MET A 10 15.99 -5.20 7.00
C MET A 10 16.30 -4.98 8.48
N THR A 11 15.92 -3.81 9.05
CA THR A 11 16.50 -3.37 10.33
C THR A 11 15.50 -3.18 11.47
N LYS A 12 14.21 -3.39 11.21
CA LYS A 12 13.22 -3.43 12.29
C LYS A 12 12.04 -4.28 11.88
N ASN A 13 11.87 -5.40 12.55
CA ASN A 13 10.68 -6.24 12.48
C ASN A 13 9.84 -5.92 13.72
N ILE A 14 8.66 -5.35 13.51
CA ILE A 14 7.74 -5.01 14.59
C ILE A 14 6.51 -5.90 14.45
N ILE A 15 6.18 -6.65 15.49
CA ILE A 15 4.95 -7.44 15.53
C ILE A 15 3.81 -6.50 15.89
N LEU A 16 2.79 -6.49 15.06
CA LEU A 16 1.67 -5.57 15.15
C LEU A 16 0.35 -6.30 15.30
N LYS A 17 -0.63 -5.57 15.82
CA LYS A 17 -2.06 -5.92 15.76
C LYS A 17 -2.80 -4.81 15.03
N VAL A 18 -3.55 -5.15 13.98
CA VAL A 18 -4.34 -4.18 13.23
C VAL A 18 -5.46 -3.64 14.10
N LYS A 19 -5.62 -2.31 14.16
CA LYS A 19 -6.63 -1.64 14.98
C LYS A 19 -7.70 -0.94 14.15
N LYS A 20 -7.30 -0.30 13.05
CA LYS A 20 -8.20 0.48 12.19
C LYS A 20 -7.65 0.59 10.77
N PHE A 21 -8.53 0.64 9.78
CA PHE A 21 -8.17 0.98 8.40
C PHE A 21 -8.33 2.48 8.16
N VAL A 22 -7.41 3.07 7.39
CA VAL A 22 -7.45 4.50 7.03
C VAL A 22 -7.94 4.66 5.59
N ASP A 23 -7.25 4.05 4.64
CA ASP A 23 -7.53 4.10 3.20
C ASP A 23 -6.90 2.88 2.48
N GLY A 24 -6.80 2.91 1.14
CA GLY A 24 -6.31 1.80 0.33
C GLY A 24 -4.81 1.51 0.46
N ASP A 25 -4.03 2.36 1.13
CA ASP A 25 -2.60 2.13 1.40
C ASP A 25 -2.19 2.51 2.83
N GLY A 26 -3.16 2.65 3.73
CA GLY A 26 -2.96 3.14 5.09
C GLY A 26 -3.80 2.41 6.14
N LEU A 27 -3.17 2.07 7.27
CA LEU A 27 -3.84 1.50 8.44
C LEU A 27 -3.19 1.94 9.75
N ILE A 28 -3.92 1.82 10.85
CA ILE A 28 -3.42 2.02 12.21
C ILE A 28 -3.24 0.66 12.85
N ALA A 29 -2.07 0.45 13.45
CA ALA A 29 -1.76 -0.76 14.18
C ALA A 29 -1.12 -0.46 15.53
N GLU A 30 -1.27 -1.41 16.44
CA GLU A 30 -0.68 -1.40 17.78
C GLU A 30 0.56 -2.30 17.78
N ASP A 31 1.70 -1.78 18.25
CA ASP A 31 2.89 -2.58 18.51
C ASP A 31 2.66 -3.49 19.72
N TYR A 32 2.88 -4.80 19.50
CA TYR A 32 2.64 -5.81 20.52
C TYR A 32 3.49 -5.61 21.78
N LEU A 33 4.72 -5.11 21.65
CA LEU A 33 5.66 -4.88 22.74
C LEU A 33 5.40 -3.56 23.46
N THR A 34 5.34 -2.45 22.71
CA THR A 34 5.24 -1.12 23.30
C THR A 34 3.81 -0.67 23.61
N LYS A 35 2.81 -1.39 23.09
CA LYS A 35 1.37 -1.04 23.18
C LYS A 35 1.02 0.34 22.59
N ARG A 36 1.91 0.90 21.78
CA ARG A 36 1.68 2.18 21.10
C ARG A 36 0.96 1.94 19.78
N GLU A 37 -0.04 2.76 19.51
CA GLU A 37 -0.70 2.84 18.22
C GLU A 37 -0.01 3.87 17.33
N PHE A 38 0.14 3.54 16.05
CA PHE A 38 0.64 4.47 15.05
C PHE A 38 0.08 4.13 13.68
N GLU A 39 0.05 5.14 12.82
CA GLU A 39 -0.36 4.99 11.43
C GLU A 39 0.80 4.45 10.59
N ILE A 40 0.46 3.52 9.72
CA ILE A 40 1.35 2.84 8.79
C ILE A 40 0.86 3.14 7.38
N ARG A 41 1.77 3.59 6.53
CA ARG A 41 1.56 3.67 5.09
C ARG A 41 2.34 2.54 4.42
N LEU A 42 1.65 1.81 3.55
CA LEU A 42 2.24 0.76 2.74
C LEU A 42 3.28 1.37 1.81
N TYR A 43 4.54 1.03 2.07
CA TYR A 43 5.66 1.64 1.39
C TYR A 43 5.78 1.26 -0.08
N GLY A 44 6.17 2.24 -0.90
CA GLY A 44 6.40 2.11 -2.34
C GLY A 44 5.13 2.02 -3.19
N ILE A 45 3.94 2.11 -2.60
CA ILE A 45 2.66 2.03 -3.30
C ILE A 45 1.78 3.24 -2.99
N ASP A 46 0.82 3.52 -3.86
CA ASP A 46 -0.17 4.58 -3.71
C ASP A 46 -1.54 4.06 -4.18
N ALA A 47 -2.56 4.27 -3.34
CA ALA A 47 -3.95 3.97 -3.67
C ALA A 47 -4.72 5.24 -4.08
N PRO A 48 -5.81 5.12 -4.85
CA PRO A 48 -6.69 6.25 -5.11
C PRO A 48 -7.36 6.73 -3.82
N GLU A 49 -7.57 8.04 -3.71
CA GLU A 49 -8.17 8.64 -2.52
C GLU A 49 -9.69 8.37 -2.46
N MET A 50 -10.22 8.19 -1.25
CA MET A 50 -11.66 7.93 -1.02
C MET A 50 -12.48 9.21 -0.80
N ASN A 51 -11.82 10.35 -0.66
CA ASN A 51 -12.45 11.63 -0.33
C ASN A 51 -12.02 12.72 -1.31
N TYR A 52 -12.92 13.67 -1.57
CA TYR A 52 -12.60 14.81 -2.42
C TYR A 52 -11.58 15.73 -1.74
N CYS A 53 -10.35 15.72 -2.23
CA CYS A 53 -9.22 16.45 -1.66
C CYS A 53 -8.35 17.06 -2.77
N ASN A 54 -7.27 17.75 -2.39
CA ASN A 54 -6.35 18.36 -3.36
C ASN A 54 -5.66 17.32 -4.26
N LYS A 55 -5.44 16.08 -3.76
CA LYS A 55 -4.89 14.98 -4.58
C LYS A 55 -5.91 14.53 -5.63
N ILE A 56 -7.18 14.30 -5.29
CA ILE A 56 -8.23 14.01 -6.30
C ILE A 56 -8.32 15.10 -7.37
N LYS A 57 -8.24 16.39 -7.00
CA LYS A 57 -8.26 17.49 -7.98
C LYS A 57 -7.05 17.45 -8.93
N LYS A 58 -5.89 17.02 -8.44
CA LYS A 58 -4.69 16.84 -9.25
C LYS A 58 -4.86 15.64 -10.17
N ASP A 59 -5.26 14.50 -9.62
CA ASP A 59 -5.46 13.24 -10.34
C ASP A 59 -6.54 13.39 -11.43
N GLU A 60 -7.65 14.09 -11.16
CA GLU A 60 -8.71 14.39 -12.14
C GLU A 60 -8.16 15.13 -13.36
N LYS A 61 -7.27 16.11 -13.13
CA LYS A 61 -6.63 16.88 -14.21
C LYS A 61 -5.61 16.04 -14.99
N GLU A 62 -4.77 15.28 -14.31
CA GLU A 62 -3.68 14.50 -14.92
C GLU A 62 -4.21 13.27 -15.68
N LEU A 63 -5.24 12.63 -15.13
CA LEU A 63 -5.81 11.41 -15.68
C LEU A 63 -6.96 11.69 -16.64
N HIS A 64 -7.54 12.89 -16.62
CA HIS A 64 -8.79 13.21 -17.32
C HIS A 64 -9.93 12.25 -16.95
N LEU A 65 -9.98 11.87 -15.67
CA LEU A 65 -11.03 11.02 -15.10
C LEU A 65 -11.88 11.83 -14.13
N PRO A 66 -13.22 11.69 -14.15
CA PRO A 66 -14.08 12.39 -13.20
C PRO A 66 -13.72 12.07 -11.75
N ALA A 67 -13.69 13.07 -10.87
CA ALA A 67 -13.39 12.90 -9.45
C ALA A 67 -14.26 11.82 -8.77
N ALA A 68 -15.54 11.72 -9.14
CA ALA A 68 -16.44 10.70 -8.62
C ALA A 68 -16.00 9.27 -8.97
N LEU A 69 -15.41 9.07 -10.16
CA LEU A 69 -14.86 7.78 -10.57
C LEU A 69 -13.59 7.47 -9.77
N LEU A 70 -12.68 8.43 -9.61
CA LEU A 70 -11.46 8.24 -8.80
C LEU A 70 -11.78 7.86 -7.36
N ILE A 71 -12.75 8.54 -6.76
CA ILE A 71 -13.24 8.22 -5.41
C ILE A 71 -13.80 6.80 -5.34
N LYS A 72 -14.59 6.39 -6.35
CA LYS A 72 -15.10 5.01 -6.45
C LYS A 72 -13.96 4.00 -6.52
N LEU A 73 -12.91 4.26 -7.29
CA LEU A 73 -11.72 3.40 -7.34
C LEU A 73 -11.01 3.33 -5.98
N GLY A 74 -10.98 4.44 -5.23
CA GLY A 74 -10.45 4.48 -3.86
C GLY A 74 -11.20 3.56 -2.91
N TYR A 75 -12.54 3.58 -2.93
CA TYR A 75 -13.35 2.64 -2.16
C TYR A 75 -13.11 1.18 -2.56
N MET A 76 -12.95 0.90 -3.86
CA MET A 76 -12.64 -0.45 -4.33
C MET A 76 -11.28 -0.94 -3.84
N SER A 77 -10.26 -0.08 -3.85
CA SER A 77 -8.93 -0.36 -3.27
C SER A 77 -9.02 -0.64 -1.77
N PHE A 78 -9.76 0.19 -1.04
CA PHE A 78 -9.97 0.03 0.40
C PHE A 78 -10.67 -1.29 0.77
N GLU A 79 -11.73 -1.67 0.06
CA GLU A 79 -12.41 -2.93 0.32
C GLU A 79 -11.53 -4.14 -0.04
N PHE A 80 -10.68 -4.03 -1.06
CA PHE A 80 -9.71 -5.08 -1.37
C PHE A 80 -8.60 -5.19 -0.32
N LEU A 81 -8.13 -4.08 0.25
CA LEU A 81 -7.20 -4.13 1.39
C LEU A 81 -7.85 -4.88 2.57
N LYS A 82 -9.11 -4.56 2.89
CA LYS A 82 -9.88 -5.20 3.98
C LYS A 82 -10.19 -6.67 3.76
N SER A 83 -10.22 -7.15 2.51
CA SER A 83 -10.43 -8.57 2.24
C SER A 83 -9.16 -9.40 2.48
N ASN A 84 -7.98 -8.76 2.54
CA ASN A 84 -6.69 -9.42 2.74
C ASN A 84 -6.22 -9.42 4.19
N ILE A 85 -6.74 -8.52 5.03
CA ILE A 85 -6.37 -8.40 6.44
C ILE A 85 -7.56 -7.85 7.24
N SER A 86 -7.79 -8.38 8.45
CA SER A 86 -8.90 -8.00 9.34
C SER A 86 -8.44 -7.21 10.57
N ILE A 87 -9.37 -6.47 11.17
CA ILE A 87 -9.12 -5.83 12.47
C ILE A 87 -8.84 -6.92 13.51
N GLY A 88 -7.76 -6.75 14.26
CA GLY A 88 -7.31 -7.70 15.28
C GLY A 88 -6.30 -8.72 14.77
N ASP A 89 -6.09 -8.82 13.44
CA ASP A 89 -5.07 -9.68 12.88
C ASP A 89 -3.67 -9.24 13.30
N LYS A 90 -2.80 -10.24 13.46
CA LYS A 90 -1.37 -10.01 13.62
C LYS A 90 -0.71 -9.81 12.27
N CYS A 91 0.28 -8.94 12.20
CA CYS A 91 1.15 -8.78 11.04
C CYS A 91 2.54 -8.32 11.49
N THR A 92 3.52 -8.42 10.61
CA THR A 92 4.87 -7.91 10.87
C THR A 92 5.13 -6.72 9.97
N LEU A 93 5.43 -5.56 10.58
CA LEU A 93 5.96 -4.42 9.84
C LEU A 93 7.46 -4.56 9.67
N VAL A 94 7.89 -4.45 8.42
CA VAL A 94 9.31 -4.38 8.07
C VAL A 94 9.61 -3.07 7.35
N GLN A 95 10.69 -2.41 7.76
CA GLN A 95 11.04 -1.07 7.28
C GLN A 95 12.45 -1.04 6.67
N GLU A 96 12.63 -0.19 5.66
CA GLU A 96 13.94 0.13 5.10
C GLU A 96 14.68 1.13 5.99
N LYS A 97 16.01 0.99 6.11
CA LYS A 97 16.85 1.84 6.99
C LYS A 97 16.68 3.32 6.77
N ASN A 98 16.58 3.73 5.50
CA ASN A 98 16.70 5.13 5.11
C ASN A 98 15.36 5.89 5.15
N ASN A 99 14.23 5.18 5.19
CA ASN A 99 12.89 5.77 5.05
C ASN A 99 11.91 5.14 6.04
N LEU A 100 12.10 5.42 7.34
CA LEU A 100 11.25 4.87 8.40
C LEU A 100 9.90 5.59 8.53
N GLN A 101 9.86 6.89 8.27
CA GLN A 101 8.66 7.71 8.39
C GLN A 101 8.57 8.71 7.25
N ASP A 102 7.35 9.07 6.87
CA ASP A 102 7.12 10.15 5.92
C ASP A 102 7.04 11.54 6.60
N LYS A 103 6.87 12.58 5.78
CA LYS A 103 6.70 13.96 6.25
C LYS A 103 5.48 14.18 7.16
N TYR A 104 4.52 13.26 7.17
CA TYR A 104 3.32 13.27 8.01
C TYR A 104 3.50 12.40 9.28
N LYS A 105 4.71 11.89 9.53
CA LYS A 105 5.05 11.01 10.66
C LYS A 105 4.35 9.65 10.63
N ARG A 106 3.89 9.21 9.46
CA ARG A 106 3.39 7.84 9.26
C ARG A 106 4.56 6.90 9.12
N SER A 107 4.50 5.75 9.76
CA SER A 107 5.52 4.70 9.61
C SER A 107 5.43 4.10 8.22
N LEU A 108 6.54 4.11 7.48
CA LEU A 108 6.64 3.52 6.16
C LEU A 108 7.13 2.08 6.29
N GLY A 109 6.43 1.13 5.68
CA GLY A 109 7.00 -0.21 5.53
C GLY A 109 6.14 -1.21 4.77
N TYR A 110 6.63 -2.44 4.78
CA TYR A 110 6.05 -3.62 4.21
C TYR A 110 5.31 -4.39 5.29
N LEU A 111 4.04 -4.72 5.06
CA LEU A 111 3.27 -5.53 6.00
C LEU A 111 3.26 -6.99 5.56
N ILE A 112 3.93 -7.83 6.33
CA ILE A 112 3.92 -9.28 6.19
C ILE A 112 2.73 -9.82 6.99
N LEU A 113 1.81 -10.50 6.30
CA LEU A 113 0.63 -11.15 6.88
C LEU A 113 1.03 -12.44 7.63
N ASN A 114 0.10 -13.00 8.41
CA ASN A 114 0.36 -14.23 9.18
C ASN A 114 0.71 -15.44 8.32
N ASP A 115 0.28 -15.46 7.06
CA ASP A 115 0.58 -16.51 6.09
C ASP A 115 1.87 -16.25 5.29
N GLY A 116 2.62 -15.20 5.62
CA GLY A 116 3.87 -14.83 4.97
C GLY A 116 3.73 -14.01 3.69
N ARG A 117 2.50 -13.77 3.19
CA ARG A 117 2.31 -12.87 2.05
C ARG A 117 2.58 -11.42 2.45
N VAL A 118 3.01 -10.60 1.49
CA VAL A 118 3.27 -9.17 1.71
C VAL A 118 2.10 -8.35 1.15
N LEU A 119 1.41 -7.60 2.01
CA LEU A 119 0.21 -6.86 1.63
C LEU A 119 0.49 -5.85 0.51
N ASN A 120 1.60 -5.12 0.56
CA ASN A 120 2.00 -4.15 -0.46
C ASN A 120 2.08 -4.80 -1.85
N GLU A 121 2.68 -6.00 -1.93
CA GLU A 121 2.80 -6.74 -3.18
C GLU A 121 1.44 -7.19 -3.72
N ILE A 122 0.56 -7.67 -2.83
CA ILE A 122 -0.80 -8.09 -3.21
C ILE A 122 -1.55 -6.91 -3.83
N MET A 123 -1.50 -5.73 -3.21
CA MET A 123 -2.19 -4.54 -3.71
C MET A 123 -1.75 -4.16 -5.13
N ILE A 124 -0.44 -4.26 -5.43
CA ILE A 124 0.10 -3.95 -6.76
C ILE A 124 -0.23 -5.07 -7.77
N LYS A 125 0.06 -6.32 -7.42
CA LYS A 125 -0.11 -7.49 -8.32
C LYS A 125 -1.57 -7.69 -8.74
N GLU A 126 -2.52 -7.27 -7.91
CA GLU A 126 -3.95 -7.35 -8.18
C GLU A 126 -4.55 -6.03 -8.71
N GLY A 127 -3.73 -5.00 -8.96
CA GLY A 127 -4.17 -3.77 -9.61
C GLY A 127 -5.04 -2.86 -8.74
N TYR A 128 -4.86 -2.90 -7.42
CA TYR A 128 -5.57 -2.05 -6.46
C TYR A 128 -4.72 -0.90 -5.89
N ALA A 129 -3.44 -0.87 -6.20
CA ALA A 129 -2.54 0.25 -5.98
C ALA A 129 -1.60 0.41 -7.18
N LYS A 130 -0.90 1.55 -7.26
CA LYS A 130 0.15 1.81 -8.25
C LYS A 130 1.49 2.07 -7.55
N PRO A 131 2.64 1.91 -8.24
CA PRO A 131 3.94 2.26 -7.69
C PRO A 131 4.02 3.75 -7.37
N TYR A 132 4.60 4.08 -6.21
CA TYR A 132 4.84 5.46 -5.79
C TYR A 132 6.27 5.87 -6.14
N ASN A 133 6.41 6.73 -7.16
CA ASN A 133 7.72 7.05 -7.76
C ASN A 133 8.44 8.24 -7.08
N ASP A 134 7.79 8.96 -6.16
CA ASP A 134 8.33 10.21 -5.59
C ASP A 134 9.34 9.99 -4.45
N VAL A 135 9.45 8.76 -3.93
CA VAL A 135 10.36 8.41 -2.82
C VAL A 135 11.13 7.13 -3.16
N PHE A 136 12.42 7.10 -2.83
CA PHE A 136 13.29 5.94 -3.05
C PHE A 136 12.76 4.72 -2.31
N CYS A 137 12.39 3.66 -3.02
CA CYS A 137 11.94 2.39 -2.45
C CYS A 137 12.69 1.26 -3.15
N GLU A 138 13.26 0.32 -2.38
CA GLU A 138 14.04 -0.78 -2.95
C GLU A 138 13.16 -1.68 -3.84
N MET A 139 11.88 -1.80 -3.50
CA MET A 139 10.89 -2.59 -4.25
C MET A 139 10.36 -1.88 -5.50
N LEU A 140 10.69 -0.61 -5.72
CA LEU A 140 10.09 0.19 -6.79
C LEU A 140 10.23 -0.44 -8.19
N PRO A 141 11.39 -0.98 -8.60
CA PRO A 141 11.51 -1.63 -9.90
C PRO A 141 10.56 -2.83 -10.06
N MET A 142 10.40 -3.63 -9.01
CA MET A 142 9.50 -4.79 -9.03
C MET A 142 8.03 -4.38 -9.01
N TYR A 143 7.68 -3.34 -8.26
CA TYR A 143 6.33 -2.78 -8.28
C TYR A 143 5.97 -2.23 -9.66
N GLN A 144 6.90 -1.58 -10.36
CA GLN A 144 6.68 -1.11 -11.73
C GLN A 144 6.40 -2.27 -12.70
N GLU A 145 7.16 -3.37 -12.59
CA GLU A 145 6.96 -4.58 -13.40
C GLU A 145 5.59 -5.22 -13.13
N TRP A 146 5.25 -5.50 -11.87
CA TRP A 146 3.96 -6.10 -11.51
C TRP A 146 2.77 -5.20 -11.83
N ASN A 147 2.94 -3.88 -11.73
CA ASN A 147 1.92 -2.93 -12.13
C ASN A 147 1.65 -2.97 -13.65
N LEU A 148 2.70 -3.14 -14.45
CA LEU A 148 2.56 -3.32 -15.89
C LEU A 148 1.81 -4.62 -16.21
N GLU A 149 2.14 -5.72 -15.53
CA GLU A 149 1.42 -6.99 -15.66
C GLU A 149 -0.05 -6.86 -15.26
N ALA A 150 -0.35 -6.18 -14.15
CA ALA A 150 -1.72 -5.93 -13.70
C ALA A 150 -2.53 -5.11 -14.74
N LYS A 151 -1.90 -4.11 -15.37
CA LYS A 151 -2.49 -3.33 -16.47
C LYS A 151 -2.78 -4.18 -17.70
N ILE A 152 -1.81 -4.96 -18.16
CA ILE A 152 -1.95 -5.83 -19.35
C ILE A 152 -3.10 -6.83 -19.14
N ASN A 153 -3.20 -7.38 -17.93
CA ASN A 153 -4.22 -8.37 -17.57
C ASN A 153 -5.55 -7.75 -17.09
N LEU A 154 -5.70 -6.42 -17.15
CA LEU A 154 -6.90 -5.70 -16.71
C LEU A 154 -7.36 -6.08 -15.30
N LYS A 155 -6.41 -6.24 -14.36
CA LYS A 155 -6.71 -6.63 -12.97
C LYS A 155 -7.23 -5.45 -12.14
N GLY A 156 -8.07 -5.75 -11.16
CA GLY A 156 -8.54 -4.79 -10.15
C GLY A 156 -9.11 -3.53 -10.79
N LEU A 157 -8.55 -2.37 -10.42
CA LEU A 157 -8.98 -1.07 -10.92
C LEU A 157 -8.72 -0.90 -12.44
N TYR A 158 -7.74 -1.61 -13.00
CA TYR A 158 -7.43 -1.56 -14.43
C TYR A 158 -8.49 -2.22 -15.31
N SER A 159 -9.41 -3.02 -14.74
CA SER A 159 -10.60 -3.50 -15.46
C SER A 159 -11.61 -2.38 -15.77
N ILE A 160 -11.51 -1.24 -15.07
CA ILE A 160 -12.44 -0.11 -15.16
C ILE A 160 -11.80 1.07 -15.88
N VAL A 161 -10.51 1.32 -15.63
CA VAL A 161 -9.77 2.45 -16.20
C VAL A 161 -8.43 2.03 -16.78
N ASN A 162 -8.07 2.62 -17.91
CA ASN A 162 -6.79 2.31 -18.58
C ASN A 162 -5.57 2.93 -17.87
N LYS A 163 -5.78 3.94 -17.02
CA LYS A 163 -4.75 4.62 -16.24
C LYS A 163 -5.33 5.19 -14.95
N PHE A 164 -4.59 5.11 -13.86
CA PHE A 164 -4.77 5.91 -12.64
C PHE A 164 -3.45 6.04 -11.90
#